data_AF-A0AA40AI98-F1
#
_entry.id   AF-A0AA40AI98-F1
#
_cell.length_a   1.000
_cell.length_b   1.000
_cell.length_c   1.000
_cell.angle_alpha   90.00
_cell.angle_beta   90.00
_cell.angle_gamma   90.00
#
_symmetry.space_group_name_H-M   'P 1'
#
loop_
_entity.id
_entity.type
_entity.pdbx_description
1 polymer ?
#
loop_
_entity_poly.entity_id
_entity_poly.type
_entity_poly.pdbx_seq_one_letter_code
_entity_poly.pdbx_strand_id
1 'polypeptide(L)'
;MALKRIRGETLLPASFSLGKAGLFLNVFSVLFLTFTFGMSFFLPVPQPAVDIMNWNILVYGVVVVFNFGYYLLRGRYRYVGPVAYVRKSA
;
A
#
# COMPACT_ATOMS: atom_id res chain seq x y z
N MET A 1 -5.87 0.58 -10.71
CA MET A 1 -6.14 -0.33 -11.85
C MET A 1 -7.50 -1.03 -11.75
N ALA A 2 -7.88 -1.59 -10.59
CA ALA A 2 -9.15 -2.30 -10.43
C ALA A 2 -10.39 -1.44 -10.78
N LEU A 3 -10.47 -0.22 -10.23
CA LEU A 3 -11.60 0.70 -10.49
C LEU A 3 -11.75 1.04 -11.99
N LYS A 4 -10.64 1.32 -12.69
CA LYS A 4 -10.64 1.60 -14.13
C LYS A 4 -11.14 0.39 -14.95
N ARG A 5 -10.73 -0.82 -14.56
CA ARG A 5 -11.19 -2.07 -15.19
C ARG A 5 -12.68 -2.33 -14.96
N ILE A 6 -13.19 -2.07 -13.75
CA ILE A 6 -14.62 -2.22 -13.43
C ILE A 6 -15.48 -1.23 -14.22
N ARG A 7 -14.97 -0.02 -14.45
CA ARG A 7 -15.64 1.03 -15.23
C ARG A 7 -15.46 0.92 -16.75
N GLY A 8 -14.69 -0.05 -17.23
CA GLY A 8 -14.39 -0.20 -18.66
C GLY A 8 -13.50 0.92 -19.23
N GLU A 9 -12.82 1.68 -18.39
CA GLU A 9 -11.90 2.74 -18.85
C GLU A 9 -10.64 2.14 -19.50
N THR A 10 -10.11 2.82 -20.52
CA THR A 10 -8.87 2.40 -21.18
C THR A 10 -7.72 2.42 -20.17
N LEU A 11 -6.94 1.32 -20.17
CA LEU A 11 -5.74 1.20 -19.36
C LEU A 11 -4.54 1.67 -20.16
N LEU A 12 -3.54 2.19 -19.45
CA LEU A 12 -2.22 2.44 -20.04
C LEU A 12 -1.66 1.13 -20.61
N PRO A 13 -0.95 1.17 -21.74
CA PRO A 13 -0.31 -0.01 -22.31
C PRO A 13 0.64 -0.63 -21.28
N ALA A 14 0.55 -1.94 -21.09
CA ALA A 14 1.38 -2.70 -20.16
C ALA A 14 2.16 -3.76 -20.95
N SER A 15 3.44 -3.94 -20.63
CA SER A 15 4.29 -4.96 -21.27
C SER A 15 3.82 -6.39 -20.97
N PHE A 16 3.04 -6.58 -19.90
CA PHE A 16 2.48 -7.87 -19.49
C PHE A 16 1.04 -7.70 -18.99
N SER A 17 0.14 -8.60 -19.39
CA SER A 17 -1.27 -8.57 -18.98
C SER A 17 -1.83 -9.97 -18.80
N LEU A 18 -2.31 -10.28 -17.59
CA LEU A 18 -3.08 -11.49 -17.30
C LEU A 18 -4.55 -11.41 -17.78
N GLY A 19 -4.88 -10.44 -18.64
CA GLY A 19 -6.25 -10.22 -19.11
C GLY A 19 -7.24 -10.04 -17.96
N LYS A 20 -8.40 -10.73 -18.05
CA LYS A 20 -9.50 -10.67 -17.07
C LYS A 20 -9.11 -11.25 -15.70
N ALA A 21 -8.29 -12.30 -15.67
CA ALA A 21 -7.81 -12.94 -14.43
C ALA A 21 -7.00 -11.98 -13.56
N GLY A 22 -6.34 -10.99 -14.17
CA GLY A 22 -5.59 -9.97 -13.45
C GLY A 22 -6.44 -9.20 -12.44
N LEU A 23 -7.72 -8.92 -12.72
CA LEU A 23 -8.59 -8.20 -11.76
C LEU A 23 -8.86 -9.06 -10.52
N PHE A 24 -9.27 -10.31 -10.74
CA PHE A 24 -9.55 -11.25 -9.66
C PHE A 24 -8.33 -11.47 -8.77
N LEU A 25 -7.17 -11.75 -9.37
CA LEU A 25 -5.93 -11.96 -8.63
C LEU A 25 -5.52 -10.72 -7.84
N ASN A 26 -5.62 -9.51 -8.41
CA ASN A 26 -5.32 -8.29 -7.67
C ASN A 26 -6.23 -8.10 -6.46
N VAL A 27 -7.54 -8.34 -6.61
CA VAL A 27 -8.51 -8.24 -5.50
C VAL A 27 -8.17 -9.28 -4.42
N PHE A 28 -7.93 -10.52 -4.83
CA PHE A 28 -7.53 -11.59 -3.92
C PHE A 28 -6.23 -11.28 -3.18
N SER A 29 -5.22 -10.76 -3.88
CA SER A 29 -3.95 -10.33 -3.26
C SER A 29 -4.17 -9.23 -2.23
N VAL A 30 -4.99 -8.23 -2.50
CA VAL A 30 -5.29 -7.16 -1.53
C VAL A 30 -6.00 -7.73 -0.30
N LEU A 31 -6.98 -8.62 -0.49
CA LEU A 31 -7.67 -9.28 0.63
C LEU A 31 -6.73 -10.13 1.47
N PHE A 32 -5.90 -10.96 0.83
CA PHE A 32 -4.90 -11.79 1.50
C PHE A 32 -3.89 -10.93 2.28
N LEU A 33 -3.33 -9.89 1.65
CA LEU A 33 -2.40 -8.98 2.30
C LEU A 33 -3.04 -8.25 3.48
N THR A 34 -4.30 -7.83 3.37
CA THR A 34 -5.03 -7.17 4.46
C THR A 34 -5.21 -8.12 5.64
N PHE A 35 -5.61 -9.37 5.36
CA PHE A 35 -5.76 -10.40 6.38
C PHE A 35 -4.43 -10.71 7.08
N THR A 36 -3.37 -11.01 6.31
CA THR A 36 -2.05 -11.30 6.86
C THR A 36 -1.47 -10.11 7.63
N PHE A 37 -1.68 -8.89 7.14
CA PHE A 37 -1.25 -7.69 7.83
C PHE A 37 -1.96 -7.53 9.18
N GLY A 38 -3.28 -7.76 9.25
CA GLY A 38 -4.02 -7.78 10.52
C GLY A 38 -3.49 -8.83 11.49
N MET A 39 -3.23 -10.04 11.01
CA MET A 39 -2.66 -11.13 11.81
C MET A 39 -1.23 -10.84 12.28
N SER A 40 -0.46 -10.02 11.56
CA SER A 40 0.94 -9.71 11.90
C SER A 40 1.10 -8.95 13.22
N PHE A 41 0.02 -8.33 13.74
CA PHE A 41 0.02 -7.59 15.00
C PHE A 41 -0.69 -8.32 16.15
N PHE A 42 -1.21 -9.53 15.93
CA PHE A 42 -1.78 -10.32 17.01
C PHE A 42 -0.71 -10.69 18.04
N LEU A 43 -1.08 -10.61 19.32
CA LEU A 43 -0.21 -11.05 20.41
C LEU A 43 -0.27 -12.59 20.51
N PRO A 44 0.88 -13.27 20.63
CA PRO A 44 0.92 -14.73 20.77
C PRO A 44 0.42 -15.20 22.14
N VAL A 45 0.56 -14.36 23.17
CA VAL A 45 0.10 -14.64 24.54
C VAL A 45 -0.46 -13.37 25.20
N PRO A 46 -1.41 -13.48 26.14
CA PRO A 46 -1.81 -12.37 27.00
C PRO A 46 -0.63 -11.89 27.85
N GLN A 47 -0.43 -10.57 27.94
CA GLN A 47 0.63 -9.95 28.76
C GLN A 47 2.04 -10.53 28.52
N PRO A 48 2.57 -10.45 27.28
CA PRO A 48 3.89 -10.97 26.97
C PRO A 48 4.96 -10.18 27.73
N ALA A 49 5.98 -10.89 28.22
CA ALA A 49 7.21 -10.26 28.65
C ALA A 49 7.91 -9.60 27.44
N VAL A 50 8.81 -8.64 27.72
CA VAL A 50 9.43 -7.79 26.70
C VAL A 50 10.25 -8.59 25.68
N ASP A 51 10.87 -9.67 26.11
CA ASP A 51 11.68 -10.58 25.30
C ASP A 51 10.85 -11.38 24.27
N ILE A 52 9.58 -11.67 24.59
CA ILE A 52 8.66 -12.46 23.74
C ILE A 52 7.56 -11.63 23.07
N MET A 53 7.52 -10.33 23.33
CA MET A 53 6.57 -9.40 22.73
C MET A 53 6.68 -9.40 21.20
N ASN A 54 5.55 -9.26 20.51
CA ASN A 54 5.53 -9.03 19.07
C ASN A 54 6.10 -7.62 18.74
N TRP A 55 7.39 -7.55 18.42
CA TRP A 55 8.09 -6.30 18.12
C TRP A 55 7.67 -5.62 16.80
N ASN A 56 6.87 -6.29 15.96
CA ASN A 56 6.37 -5.69 14.72
C ASN A 56 5.58 -4.41 15.00
N ILE A 57 4.80 -4.36 16.09
CA ILE A 57 4.02 -3.15 16.41
C ILE A 57 4.89 -1.92 16.60
N LEU A 58 6.05 -2.08 17.25
CA LEU A 58 6.98 -0.98 17.48
C LEU A 58 7.61 -0.52 16.17
N VAL A 59 8.15 -1.45 15.39
CA VAL A 59 8.84 -1.14 14.13
C VAL A 59 7.89 -0.47 13.15
N TYR A 60 6.72 -1.07 12.91
CA TYR A 60 5.71 -0.50 12.01
C TYR A 60 5.18 0.83 12.53
N GLY A 61 4.88 0.94 13.83
CA GLY A 61 4.40 2.17 14.45
C GLY A 61 5.36 3.33 14.24
N VAL A 62 6.65 3.13 14.54
CA VAL A 62 7.69 4.16 14.36
C VAL A 62 7.81 4.58 12.91
N VAL A 63 7.91 3.62 11.98
CA VAL A 63 8.07 3.93 10.54
C VAL A 63 6.85 4.67 9.98
N VAL A 64 5.63 4.24 10.33
CA VAL A 64 4.40 4.90 9.90
C VAL A 64 4.34 6.32 10.43
N VAL A 65 4.50 6.52 11.74
CA VAL A 65 4.47 7.85 12.36
C VAL A 65 5.54 8.76 11.76
N PHE A 66 6.76 8.26 11.60
CA PHE A 66 7.85 9.01 10.99
C PHE A 66 7.51 9.43 9.55
N ASN A 67 7.00 8.51 8.73
CA ASN A 67 6.70 8.79 7.33
C ASN A 67 5.52 9.78 7.17
N PHE A 68 4.48 9.65 8.01
CA PHE A 68 3.41 10.63 8.08
C PHE A 68 3.93 12.01 8.51
N GLY A 69 4.75 12.07 9.55
CA GLY A 69 5.39 13.31 10.00
C GLY A 69 6.22 13.95 8.89
N TYR A 70 7.08 13.17 8.23
CA TYR A 70 7.89 13.63 7.10
C TYR A 70 7.02 14.16 5.95
N TYR A 71 5.96 13.44 5.58
CA TYR A 71 5.04 13.87 4.52
C TYR A 71 4.36 15.19 4.85
N LEU A 72 3.85 15.35 6.07
CA LEU A 72 3.17 16.57 6.51
C LEU A 72 4.13 17.78 6.57
N LEU A 73 5.35 17.58 7.06
CA LEU A 73 6.33 18.66 7.23
C LEU A 73 7.02 19.06 5.94
N ARG A 74 7.39 18.10 5.08
CA ARG A 74 8.24 18.36 3.90
C ARG A 74 7.71 17.73 2.63
N GLY A 75 7.26 16.47 2.70
CA GLY A 75 6.88 15.69 1.53
C GLY A 75 5.81 16.38 0.68
N ARG A 76 4.74 16.89 1.31
CA ARG A 76 3.62 17.54 0.60
C ARG A 76 3.99 18.80 -0.18
N TYR A 77 5.07 19.48 0.20
CA TYR A 77 5.53 20.71 -0.46
C TYR A 77 6.53 20.46 -1.59
N ARG A 78 7.21 19.31 -1.57
CA ARG A 78 8.20 18.92 -2.58
C ARG A 78 7.61 17.94 -3.62
N TYR A 79 6.49 17.30 -3.31
CA TYR A 79 5.87 16.31 -4.17
C TYR A 79 5.30 16.95 -5.44
N VAL A 80 5.97 16.72 -6.57
CA VAL A 80 5.45 17.05 -7.90
C VAL A 80 4.75 15.83 -8.45
N GLY A 81 3.42 15.88 -8.50
CA GLY A 81 2.61 14.76 -8.97
C GLY A 81 2.89 14.44 -10.45
N PRO A 82 2.83 13.15 -10.85
CA PRO A 82 3.17 12.72 -12.21
C PRO A 82 2.31 13.37 -13.31
N VAL A 83 1.10 13.83 -12.98
CA VAL A 83 0.20 14.57 -13.88
C VAL A 83 0.81 15.90 -14.36
N ALA A 84 1.71 16.50 -13.56
CA ALA A 84 2.41 17.72 -13.96
C ALA A 84 3.41 17.49 -15.12
N TYR A 85 3.88 16.25 -15.31
CA TYR A 85 4.79 15.92 -16.42
C TYR A 85 4.06 15.57 -17.72
N VAL A 86 2.81 15.07 -17.65
CA VAL A 86 2.04 14.70 -18.85
C VAL A 86 1.62 15.92 -19.67
N ARG A 87 1.41 17.08 -19.04
CA ARG A 87 1.05 18.33 -19.74
C ARG A 87 2.22 19.09 -20.36
N LYS A 88 3.47 18.75 -20.04
CA LYS A 88 4.65 19.47 -20.54
C LYS A 88 5.17 18.96 -21.90
N SER A 89 4.63 17.84 -22.37
CA SER A 89 5.06 17.18 -23.62
C SER A 89 3.96 17.15 -24.69
N ALA A 90 2.91 17.97 -24.52
CA ALA A 90 1.81 18.12 -25.47
C ALA A 90 1.81 19.54 -26.06
#